data_AF-A0A1I0PPW3-F1
#
_entry.id   AF-A0A1I0PPW3-F1
#
_cell.length_a   1.000
_cell.length_b   1.000
_cell.length_c   1.000
_cell.angle_alpha   90.00
_cell.angle_beta   90.00
_cell.angle_gamma   90.00
#
_symmetry.space_group_name_H-M   'P 1'
#
loop_
_entity.id
_entity.type
_entity.pdbx_description
1 polymer ?
#
loop_
_entity_poly.entity_id
_entity_poly.type
_entity_poly.pdbx_seq_one_letter_code
_entity_poly.pdbx_strand_id
1 'polypeptide(L)'
;MAGIIDTIKLAGTLVLALPAALAGLELLLVRGQPTVGAGLIGLAVGLVVVQHWLTLPTDVPELLAKRVLGAVVKEPEPDSEPEDER
;
A
#
# COMPACT_ATOMS: atom_id res chain seq x y z
N MET A 1 12.32 -18.22 -2.57
CA MET A 1 11.81 -17.85 -3.91
C MET A 1 10.77 -16.76 -3.69
N ALA A 2 10.97 -15.56 -4.25
CA ALA A 2 9.97 -14.50 -4.17
C ALA A 2 8.69 -14.96 -4.85
N GLY A 3 7.58 -14.99 -4.11
CA GLY A 3 6.28 -15.36 -4.65
C GLY A 3 5.69 -14.25 -5.52
N ILE A 4 4.68 -14.58 -6.33
CA ILE A 4 3.94 -13.62 -7.17
C ILE A 4 3.36 -12.46 -6.33
N ILE A 5 3.02 -12.73 -5.07
CA ILE A 5 2.53 -11.70 -4.14
C ILE A 5 3.62 -10.64 -3.87
N ASP A 6 4.87 -11.08 -3.78
CA ASP A 6 6.00 -10.20 -3.47
C ASP A 6 6.32 -9.28 -4.64
N THR A 7 6.20 -9.78 -5.88
CA THR A 7 6.35 -8.97 -7.09
C THR A 7 5.22 -7.96 -7.25
N ILE A 8 3.98 -8.32 -6.91
CA ILE A 8 2.83 -7.38 -6.93
C ILE A 8 3.00 -6.28 -5.88
N LYS A 9 3.46 -6.62 -4.66
CA LYS A 9 3.76 -5.63 -3.62
C LYS A 9 4.83 -4.63 -4.10
N LEU A 10 5.91 -5.13 -4.67
CA LEU A 10 7.00 -4.31 -5.20
C LEU A 10 6.49 -3.43 -6.36
N ALA A 11 5.72 -3.99 -7.29
CA ALA A 11 5.11 -3.23 -8.38
C ALA A 11 4.21 -2.09 -7.86
N GLY A 12 3.41 -2.34 -6.81
CA GLY A 12 2.59 -1.33 -6.16
C GLY A 12 3.39 -0.14 -5.60
N THR A 13 4.54 -0.38 -4.99
CA THR A 13 5.40 0.71 -4.50
C THR A 13 6.10 1.46 -5.61
N LEU A 14 6.48 0.77 -6.68
CA LEU A 14 7.07 1.43 -7.84
C LEU A 14 6.15 2.47 -8.46
N VAL A 15 4.82 2.32 -8.37
CA VAL A 15 3.85 3.35 -8.80
C VAL A 15 4.10 4.70 -8.12
N LEU A 16 4.54 4.70 -6.85
CA LEU A 16 4.86 5.90 -6.09
C LEU A 16 6.34 6.28 -6.17
N ALA A 17 7.24 5.30 -6.18
CA ALA A 17 8.68 5.53 -6.17
C ALA A 17 9.21 6.02 -7.52
N LEU A 18 8.69 5.51 -8.65
CA LEU A 18 9.13 5.92 -9.99
C LEU A 18 8.92 7.41 -10.28
N PRO A 19 7.73 8.01 -10.06
CA PRO A 19 7.56 9.44 -10.32
C PRO A 19 8.47 10.29 -9.44
N ALA A 20 8.69 9.91 -8.18
CA ALA A 20 9.64 10.59 -7.29
C ALA A 20 11.09 10.44 -7.78
N ALA A 21 11.50 9.26 -8.23
CA ALA A 21 12.84 9.00 -8.75
C ALA A 21 13.10 9.78 -10.04
N LEU A 22 12.13 9.80 -10.96
CA LEU A 22 12.24 10.55 -12.22
C LEU A 22 12.32 12.06 -11.96
N ALA A 23 11.47 12.60 -11.08
CA ALA A 23 11.55 14.00 -10.67
C ALA A 23 12.89 14.32 -9.99
N GLY A 24 13.37 13.42 -9.14
CA GLY A 24 14.68 13.55 -8.49
C GLY A 24 15.84 13.58 -9.47
N LEU A 25 15.85 12.69 -10.47
CA LEU A 25 16.86 12.66 -11.52
C LEU A 25 16.83 13.94 -12.37
N GLU A 26 15.64 14.43 -12.74
CA GLU A 26 15.52 15.69 -13.51
C GLU A 26 16.06 16.88 -12.70
N LEU A 27 15.68 16.98 -11.42
CA LEU A 27 16.11 18.08 -10.56
C LEU A 27 17.62 18.05 -10.28
N LEU A 28 18.18 16.85 -10.10
CA LEU A 28 19.60 16.64 -9.83
C LEU A 28 20.47 16.90 -11.06
N LEU A 29 20.08 16.36 -12.22
CA LEU A 29 20.92 16.31 -13.42
C LEU A 29 20.61 17.41 -14.44
N VAL A 30 19.34 17.83 -14.55
CA VAL A 30 18.90 18.77 -15.59
C VAL A 30 18.77 20.18 -15.04
N ARG A 31 18.15 20.33 -13.85
CA ARG A 31 17.85 21.65 -13.27
C ARG A 31 18.93 22.19 -12.33
N GLY A 32 19.96 21.39 -12.02
CA GLY A 32 21.06 21.80 -11.15
C GLY A 32 20.64 22.09 -9.70
N GLN A 33 19.59 21.44 -9.21
CA GLN A 33 19.09 21.57 -7.84
C GLN A 33 19.41 20.30 -7.04
N PRO A 34 20.68 20.10 -6.63
CA PRO A 34 21.13 18.82 -6.11
C PRO A 34 20.50 18.45 -4.78
N THR A 35 20.21 19.44 -3.92
CA THR A 35 19.58 19.21 -2.62
C THR A 35 18.17 18.64 -2.75
N VAL A 36 17.35 19.23 -3.63
CA VAL A 36 15.97 18.79 -3.86
C VAL A 36 15.97 17.46 -4.63
N GLY A 37 16.81 17.34 -5.66
CA GLY A 37 16.94 16.11 -6.43
C GLY A 37 17.38 14.92 -5.59
N ALA A 38 18.43 15.08 -4.77
CA ALA A 38 18.91 14.04 -3.86
C ALA A 38 17.87 13.69 -2.79
N GLY A 39 17.10 14.67 -2.29
CA GLY A 39 16.00 14.43 -1.37
C GLY A 39 14.91 13.54 -1.97
N LEU A 40 14.53 13.79 -3.23
CA LEU A 40 13.54 12.96 -3.94
C LEU A 40 14.04 11.56 -4.26
N ILE A 41 15.32 11.42 -4.64
CA ILE A 41 15.96 10.11 -4.83
C ILE A 41 15.98 9.35 -3.50
N GLY A 42 16.40 10.01 -2.42
CA GLY A 42 16.41 9.42 -1.08
C GLY A 42 15.01 9.01 -0.63
N LEU A 43 13.99 9.80 -0.91
CA LEU A 43 12.59 9.45 -0.65
C LEU A 43 12.14 8.24 -1.46
N ALA A 44 12.45 8.18 -2.77
CA ALA A 44 12.11 7.04 -3.61
C ALA A 44 12.75 5.74 -3.09
N VAL A 45 14.05 5.78 -2.75
CA VAL A 45 14.74 4.65 -2.12
C VAL A 45 14.13 4.32 -0.76
N GLY A 46 13.83 5.33 0.04
CA GLY A 46 13.17 5.20 1.34
C GLY A 46 11.83 4.48 1.24
N LEU A 47 10.99 4.81 0.27
CA LEU A 47 9.71 4.15 0.04
C LEU A 47 9.89 2.65 -0.25
N VAL A 48 10.89 2.29 -1.06
CA VAL A 48 11.19 0.88 -1.40
C VAL A 48 11.74 0.12 -0.18
N VAL A 49 12.67 0.73 0.56
CA VAL A 49 13.29 0.14 1.75
C VAL A 49 12.28 0.00 2.88
N VAL A 50 11.46 1.02 3.14
CA VAL A 50 10.39 1.00 4.12
C VAL A 50 9.39 -0.09 3.77
N GLN A 51 9.05 -0.28 2.49
CA GLN A 51 8.20 -1.41 2.14
C GLN A 51 8.85 -2.74 2.55
N HIS A 52 10.13 -2.94 2.26
CA HIS A 52 10.81 -4.20 2.59
C HIS A 52 10.95 -4.44 4.11
N TRP A 53 11.11 -3.39 4.92
CA TRP A 53 11.30 -3.49 6.37
C TRP A 53 10.02 -3.38 7.21
N LEU A 54 9.01 -2.61 6.79
CA LEU A 54 7.74 -2.42 7.53
C LEU A 54 6.58 -3.29 7.04
N THR A 55 6.66 -3.97 5.88
CA THR A 55 5.60 -4.91 5.46
C THR A 55 5.74 -6.32 6.06
N LEU A 56 6.58 -6.48 7.08
CA LEU A 56 6.74 -7.71 7.85
C LEU A 56 5.57 -8.10 8.79
N PRO A 57 4.53 -7.30 9.13
CA PRO A 57 3.37 -7.87 9.78
C PRO A 57 2.45 -8.40 8.67
N THR A 58 2.76 -9.62 8.22
CA THR A 58 2.00 -10.46 7.29
C THR A 58 0.48 -10.50 7.59
N ASP A 59 0.06 -10.12 8.80
CA ASP A 59 -1.30 -10.26 9.28
C ASP A 59 -2.25 -9.09 8.94
N VAL A 60 -1.77 -7.89 8.59
CA VAL A 60 -2.66 -6.72 8.34
C VAL A 60 -3.49 -6.85 7.05
N PRO A 61 -2.92 -7.28 5.90
CA PRO A 61 -3.70 -7.46 4.68
C PRO A 61 -4.74 -8.57 4.81
N GLU A 62 -4.41 -9.65 5.55
CA GLU A 62 -5.32 -10.77 5.76
C GLU A 62 -6.51 -10.37 6.65
N LEU A 63 -6.27 -9.55 7.69
CA LEU A 63 -7.34 -9.01 8.54
C LEU A 63 -8.29 -8.08 7.78
N LEU A 64 -7.76 -7.23 6.89
CA LEU A 64 -8.59 -6.38 6.03
C LEU A 64 -9.37 -7.20 5.01
N ALA A 65 -8.75 -8.18 4.36
CA ALA A 65 -9.43 -9.08 3.43
C ALA A 65 -10.58 -9.85 4.12
N LYS A 66 -10.32 -10.40 5.33
CA LYS A 66 -11.36 -11.07 6.13
C LYS A 66 -12.49 -10.12 6.53
N ARG A 67 -12.19 -8.86 6.85
CA ARG A 67 -13.23 -7.88 7.21
C ARG A 67 -14.08 -7.45 6.03
N VAL A 68 -13.49 -7.26 4.85
CA VAL A 68 -14.23 -6.93 3.62
C VAL A 68 -15.07 -8.13 3.17
N LEU A 69 -14.51 -9.34 3.18
CA LEU A 69 -15.27 -10.56 2.90
C LEU A 69 -16.39 -10.79 3.92
N GLY A 70 -16.12 -10.62 5.21
CA GLY A 70 -17.12 -10.74 6.26
C GLY A 70 -18.23 -9.69 6.19
N ALA A 71 -17.93 -8.48 5.71
CA ALA A 71 -18.92 -7.42 5.49
C ALA A 71 -19.77 -7.66 4.22
N VAL A 72 -19.21 -8.31 3.20
CA VAL A 72 -19.95 -8.67 1.98
C VAL A 72 -20.78 -9.94 2.16
N VAL A 73 -20.30 -10.90 2.96
CA VAL A 73 -21.02 -12.15 3.28
C VAL A 73 -22.11 -11.93 4.35
N LYS A 74 -21.97 -10.92 5.22
CA LYS A 74 -23.11 -10.40 5.97
C LYS A 74 -24.02 -9.63 5.02
N GLU A 75 -24.89 -10.36 4.31
CA GLU A 75 -26.16 -9.81 3.85
C GLU A 75 -26.86 -9.16 5.06
N PRO A 76 -27.55 -8.01 4.89
CA PRO A 76 -28.20 -7.34 6.00
C PRO A 76 -29.21 -8.31 6.60
N GLU A 77 -28.93 -8.83 7.79
CA GLU A 77 -29.93 -9.54 8.59
C GLU A 77 -31.06 -8.53 8.79
N PRO A 78 -32.28 -8.75 8.23
CA PRO A 78 -33.41 -7.93 8.59
C PRO A 78 -33.69 -8.27 10.06
N ASP A 79 -33.56 -7.27 10.95
CA ASP A 79 -34.03 -7.35 12.32
C ASP A 79 -35.49 -7.82 12.29
N SER A 80 -35.65 -9.13 12.46
CA SER A 80 -36.91 -9.83 12.56
C SER A 80 -37.05 -10.19 14.02
N GLU A 81 -37.37 -9.20 14.83
CA GLU A 81 -37.79 -9.46 16.21
C GLU A 81 -39.18 -10.12 16.18
N PRO A 82 -39.35 -11.28 16.85
CA PRO A 82 -40.53 -12.12 16.76
C PRO A 82 -41.73 -11.49 17.49
N GLU A 83 -42.91 -11.89 17.02
CA GLU A 83 -44.23 -11.60 17.58
C GLU A 83 -44.24 -11.70 19.11
N ASP A 84 -44.69 -10.64 19.79
CA ASP A 84 -44.98 -10.65 21.22
C ASP A 84 -46.48 -10.45 21.46
N GLU A 85 -47.01 -11.31 22.32
CA GLU A 85 -48.40 -11.70 22.55
C GLU A 85 -49.34 -10.55 22.95
N ARG A 86 -50.60 -10.53 22.44
CA ARG A 86 -51.85 -10.14 23.17
C ARG A 86 -53.12 -10.74 22.56
#